data_AF-A0A2I0TEY1-F1
#
_entry.id   AF-A0A2I0TEY1-F1
#
_cell.length_a   1.000
_cell.length_b   1.000
_cell.length_c   1.000
_cell.angle_alpha   90.00
_cell.angle_beta   90.00
_cell.angle_gamma   90.00
#
_symmetry.space_group_name_H-M   'P 1'
#
loop_
_entity.id
_entity.type
_entity.pdbx_description
1 polymer ?
#
loop_
_entity_poly.entity_id
_entity_poly.type
_entity_poly.pdbx_seq_one_letter_code
_entity_poly.pdbx_strand_id
1 'polypeptide(L)'
;MLVAGQGPVEENALKFGHGTFLLCLENIYKKVTGRELKYEALIGKPSTVTYRYAEYLIKEQAEKQGWKSPIRRLYAVGDNPMSDVYGANLYNNYLKSAHQNQVQAGVKRSPQAAMESCESILVCTGVYRHDADVPSKMKECTRETVFHGHRDFCFDPSLVEASYIVPDVNDAVQLAFKKENWS
;
A
#
# COMPACT_ATOMS: atom_id res chain seq x y z
N MET A 1 24.43 29.86 10.76
CA MET A 1 24.78 28.53 11.30
C MET A 1 23.51 27.92 11.85
N LEU A 2 22.95 26.91 11.19
CA LEU A 2 21.81 26.15 11.70
C LEU A 2 22.35 25.16 12.74
N VAL A 3 22.00 25.36 14.01
CA VAL A 3 22.27 24.40 15.07
C VAL A 3 20.99 23.60 15.26
N ALA A 4 20.91 22.44 14.61
CA ALA A 4 19.88 21.46 14.92
C ALA A 4 20.36 20.66 16.15
N GLY A 5 19.78 20.94 17.31
CA GLY A 5 20.01 20.12 18.50
C GLY A 5 19.36 18.75 18.29
N GLN A 6 20.17 17.70 18.27
CA GLN A 6 19.65 16.34 18.35
C GLN A 6 19.41 16.01 19.82
N GLY A 7 18.14 15.90 20.21
CA GLY A 7 17.75 15.16 21.41
C GLY A 7 18.14 13.68 21.27
N PRO A 8 18.09 12.89 22.35
CA PRO A 8 18.50 11.49 22.34
C PRO A 8 17.80 10.73 21.21
N VAL A 9 18.59 9.99 20.42
CA VAL A 9 18.09 9.16 19.34
C VAL A 9 17.38 7.97 19.97
N GLU A 10 16.05 7.93 19.88
CA GLU A 10 15.27 6.76 20.28
C GLU A 10 15.63 5.58 19.36
N GLU A 11 16.08 4.47 19.96
CA GLU A 11 16.55 3.25 19.27
C GLU A 11 15.47 2.57 18.39
N ASN A 12 14.21 3.02 18.45
CA ASN A 12 13.06 2.51 17.69
C ASN A 12 12.42 3.55 16.73
N ALA A 13 13.15 4.59 16.35
CA ALA A 13 12.66 5.62 15.44
C ALA A 13 12.46 5.08 14.01
N LEU A 14 11.32 5.43 13.41
CA LEU A 14 11.03 5.13 12.01
C LEU A 14 12.09 5.77 11.11
N LYS A 15 12.69 4.98 10.22
CA LYS A 15 13.74 5.45 9.30
C LYS A 15 13.12 6.13 8.09
N PHE A 16 13.76 7.20 7.63
CA PHE A 16 13.40 7.85 6.39
C PHE A 16 13.68 6.94 5.19
N GLY A 17 12.67 6.78 4.33
CA GLY A 17 12.77 6.00 3.10
C GLY A 17 13.01 6.88 1.87
N HIS A 18 12.90 6.27 0.69
CA HIS A 18 13.06 6.95 -0.60
C HIS A 18 12.13 8.16 -0.79
N GLY A 19 10.95 8.16 -0.16
CA GLY A 19 10.04 9.31 -0.19
C GLY A 19 10.66 10.59 0.37
N THR A 20 11.49 10.48 1.42
CA THR A 20 12.22 11.63 1.98
C THR A 20 13.26 12.16 1.00
N PHE A 21 14.02 11.26 0.35
CA PHE A 21 14.97 11.66 -0.69
C PHE A 21 14.27 12.43 -1.82
N LEU A 22 13.14 11.92 -2.30
CA LEU A 22 12.37 12.55 -3.36
C LEU A 22 11.86 13.94 -2.94
N LEU A 23 11.30 14.05 -1.73
CA LEU A 23 10.86 15.34 -1.17
C LEU A 23 12.01 16.35 -1.08
N CYS A 24 13.19 15.92 -0.61
CA CYS A 24 14.36 16.79 -0.57
C CYS A 24 14.78 17.23 -1.97
N LEU A 25 14.83 16.29 -2.93
CA LEU A 25 15.21 16.56 -4.31
C LEU A 25 14.27 17.56 -4.99
N GLU A 26 12.96 17.42 -4.79
CA GLU A 26 11.94 18.34 -5.29
C GLU A 26 12.15 19.75 -4.78
N ASN A 27 12.33 19.88 -3.46
CA ASN A 27 12.51 21.17 -2.82
C ASN A 27 13.82 21.84 -3.26
N ILE A 28 14.91 21.08 -3.38
CA ILE A 28 16.20 21.58 -3.86
C ILE A 28 16.07 22.03 -5.32
N TYR A 29 15.50 21.19 -6.19
CA TYR A 29 15.34 21.50 -7.61
C TYR A 29 14.48 22.76 -7.81
N LYS A 30 13.36 22.87 -7.09
CA LYS A 30 12.49 24.05 -7.12
C LYS A 30 13.20 25.30 -6.62
N LYS A 31 13.98 25.17 -5.53
CA LYS A 31 14.74 26.30 -4.97
C LYS A 31 15.80 26.83 -5.93
N VAL A 32 16.49 25.95 -6.65
CA VAL A 32 17.58 26.32 -7.56
C VAL A 32 17.07 26.80 -8.92
N THR A 33 16.02 26.17 -9.45
CA THR A 33 15.56 26.42 -10.83
C THR A 33 14.31 27.29 -10.93
N GLY A 34 13.57 27.44 -9.83
CA GLY A 34 12.24 28.06 -9.83
C GLY A 34 11.14 27.20 -10.48
N ARG A 35 11.43 25.94 -10.86
CA ARG A 35 10.50 25.04 -11.55
C ARG A 35 10.18 23.81 -10.72
N GLU A 36 8.99 23.27 -10.88
CA GLU A 36 8.65 21.95 -10.34
C GLU A 36 9.45 20.85 -11.06
N LEU A 37 9.94 19.87 -10.29
CA LEU A 37 10.67 18.72 -10.83
C LEU A 37 9.68 17.77 -11.51
N LYS A 38 9.84 17.57 -12.82
CA LYS A 38 9.02 16.64 -13.60
C LYS A 38 9.74 15.30 -13.73
N TYR A 39 9.05 14.23 -13.35
CA TYR A 39 9.52 12.86 -13.56
C TYR A 39 8.74 12.22 -14.70
N GLU A 40 9.34 11.21 -15.33
CA GLU A 40 8.68 10.45 -16.38
C GLU A 40 7.69 9.43 -15.80
N ALA A 41 8.07 8.77 -14.70
CA ALA A 41 7.21 7.82 -14.01
C ALA A 41 7.57 7.77 -12.52
N LEU A 42 6.53 7.64 -11.68
CA LEU A 42 6.69 7.24 -10.29
C LEU A 42 6.23 5.78 -10.16
N ILE A 43 7.17 4.91 -9.82
CA ILE A 43 6.95 3.47 -9.66
C ILE A 43 7.14 3.11 -8.18
N GLY A 44 6.43 2.07 -7.74
CA GLY A 44 6.38 1.65 -6.35
C GLY A 44 4.96 1.78 -5.79
N LYS A 45 4.76 1.28 -4.57
CA LYS A 45 3.51 1.48 -3.84
C LYS A 45 3.35 2.98 -3.52
N PRO A 46 2.12 3.54 -3.56
CA PRO A 46 0.84 2.85 -3.72
C PRO A 46 0.33 2.70 -5.17
N SER A 47 1.18 2.87 -6.19
CA SER A 47 0.74 2.84 -7.60
C SER A 47 0.09 1.51 -8.00
N THR A 48 -1.04 1.59 -8.71
CA THR A 48 -1.74 0.41 -9.27
C THR A 48 -0.89 -0.36 -10.27
N VAL A 49 0.05 0.30 -10.96
CA VAL A 49 1.00 -0.34 -11.88
C VAL A 49 1.86 -1.38 -11.14
N THR A 50 2.30 -1.05 -9.93
CA THR A 50 3.08 -1.94 -9.07
C THR A 50 2.30 -3.20 -8.72
N TYR A 51 1.02 -3.07 -8.38
CA TYR A 51 0.15 -4.22 -8.06
C TYR A 51 -0.23 -5.05 -9.29
N ARG A 52 -0.44 -4.43 -10.46
CA ARG A 52 -0.65 -5.16 -11.72
C ARG A 52 0.57 -5.99 -12.11
N TYR A 53 1.77 -5.45 -11.90
CA TYR A 53 3.01 -6.19 -12.13
C TYR A 53 3.19 -7.33 -11.13
N ALA A 54 2.84 -7.11 -9.85
CA ALA A 54 2.84 -8.18 -8.85
C ALA A 54 1.86 -9.31 -9.20
N GLU A 55 0.63 -8.99 -9.63
CA GLU A 55 -0.34 -9.97 -10.17
C GLU A 55 0.28 -10.80 -11.28
N TYR A 56 0.93 -10.17 -12.26
CA TYR A 56 1.57 -10.86 -13.38
C TYR A 56 2.64 -11.84 -12.90
N LEU A 57 3.55 -11.41 -12.03
CA LEU A 57 4.62 -12.26 -11.48
C LEU A 57 4.06 -13.42 -10.67
N ILE A 58 3.00 -13.20 -9.90
CA ILE A 58 2.35 -14.25 -9.10
C ILE A 58 1.72 -15.31 -10.00
N LYS A 59 1.08 -14.90 -11.12
CA LYS A 59 0.55 -15.83 -12.12
C LYS A 59 1.65 -16.63 -12.80
N GLU A 60 2.73 -15.95 -13.22
CA GLU A 60 3.90 -16.61 -13.83
C GLU A 60 4.52 -17.64 -12.87
N GLN A 61 4.62 -17.30 -11.58
CA GLN A 61 5.12 -18.22 -10.56
C GLN A 61 4.19 -19.42 -10.37
N ALA A 62 2.87 -19.21 -10.31
CA ALA A 62 1.91 -20.29 -10.18
C ALA A 62 1.97 -21.25 -11.39
N GLU A 63 2.09 -20.72 -12.60
CA GLU A 63 2.27 -21.51 -13.82
C GLU A 63 3.56 -22.36 -13.78
N LYS A 64 4.68 -21.77 -13.33
CA LYS A 64 5.95 -22.50 -13.13
C LYS A 64 5.84 -23.64 -12.10
N GLN A 65 4.99 -23.49 -11.09
CA GLN A 65 4.70 -24.53 -10.10
C GLN A 65 3.66 -25.56 -10.58
N GLY A 66 3.14 -25.42 -11.80
CA GLY A 66 2.09 -26.28 -12.34
C GLY A 66 0.72 -26.06 -11.69
N TRP A 67 0.52 -24.95 -10.97
CA TRP A 67 -0.76 -24.59 -10.36
C TRP A 67 -1.71 -24.04 -11.42
N LYS A 68 -2.57 -24.92 -11.94
CA LYS A 68 -3.51 -24.60 -13.04
C LYS A 68 -4.77 -23.86 -12.57
N SER A 69 -5.04 -23.87 -11.27
CA SER A 69 -6.21 -23.18 -10.71
C SER A 69 -6.02 -21.66 -10.80
N PRO A 70 -7.04 -20.91 -11.24
CA PRO A 70 -6.94 -19.46 -11.32
C PRO A 70 -6.77 -18.84 -9.93
N ILE A 71 -5.88 -17.84 -9.85
CA ILE A 71 -5.69 -17.04 -8.65
C ILE A 71 -6.83 -16.02 -8.56
N ARG A 72 -7.67 -16.15 -7.53
CA ARG A 72 -8.87 -15.34 -7.36
C ARG A 72 -8.68 -14.17 -6.39
N ARG A 73 -7.88 -14.35 -5.36
CA ARG A 73 -7.71 -13.35 -4.29
C ARG A 73 -6.24 -13.09 -4.01
N LEU A 74 -5.89 -11.82 -3.85
CA LEU A 74 -4.58 -11.39 -3.38
C LEU A 74 -4.71 -10.82 -1.98
N TYR A 75 -3.89 -11.32 -1.06
CA TYR A 75 -3.73 -10.76 0.28
C TYR A 75 -2.44 -9.93 0.32
N ALA A 76 -2.58 -8.61 0.33
CA ALA A 76 -1.46 -7.69 0.43
C ALA A 76 -1.13 -7.45 1.90
N VAL A 77 -0.06 -8.10 2.37
CA VAL A 77 0.42 -7.98 3.76
C VAL A 77 1.50 -6.92 3.84
N GLY A 78 1.36 -5.96 4.75
CA GLY A 78 2.36 -4.92 4.96
C GLY A 78 2.09 -4.09 6.22
N ASP A 79 3.03 -3.22 6.57
CA ASP A 79 3.07 -2.47 7.82
C ASP A 79 2.76 -0.98 7.64
N ASN A 80 2.68 -0.48 6.40
CA ASN A 80 2.51 0.93 6.12
C ASN A 80 1.13 1.23 5.49
N PRO A 81 0.22 1.90 6.23
CA PRO A 81 -1.10 2.26 5.73
C PRO A 81 -1.07 3.10 4.44
N MET A 82 -0.08 3.99 4.31
CA MET A 82 0.04 4.92 3.18
C MET A 82 0.64 4.29 1.92
N SER A 83 1.13 3.05 2.01
CA SER A 83 1.85 2.37 0.93
C SER A 83 1.21 1.03 0.62
N ASP A 84 1.24 0.11 1.59
CA ASP A 84 0.73 -1.25 1.45
C ASP A 84 -0.78 -1.25 1.34
N VAL A 85 -1.45 -0.76 2.38
CA VAL A 85 -2.92 -0.75 2.49
C VAL A 85 -3.51 0.12 1.39
N TYR A 86 -3.03 1.35 1.24
CA TYR A 86 -3.50 2.27 0.22
C TYR A 86 -3.37 1.70 -1.18
N GLY A 87 -2.21 1.13 -1.52
CA GLY A 87 -1.99 0.56 -2.85
C GLY A 87 -2.85 -0.68 -3.12
N ALA A 88 -3.02 -1.55 -2.12
CA ALA A 88 -3.89 -2.71 -2.21
C ALA A 88 -5.35 -2.31 -2.43
N ASN A 89 -5.82 -1.31 -1.68
CA ASN A 89 -7.18 -0.79 -1.79
C ASN A 89 -7.43 -0.09 -3.14
N LEU A 90 -6.47 0.72 -3.62
CA LEU A 90 -6.51 1.28 -4.97
C LEU A 90 -6.66 0.19 -6.05
N TYR A 91 -5.85 -0.87 -5.93
CA TYR A 91 -5.86 -1.96 -6.88
C TYR A 91 -7.16 -2.79 -6.80
N ASN A 92 -7.69 -3.01 -5.60
CA ASN A 92 -9.00 -3.64 -5.42
C ASN A 92 -10.13 -2.84 -6.08
N ASN A 93 -10.13 -1.51 -5.95
CA ASN A 93 -11.09 -0.65 -6.63
C ASN A 93 -10.95 -0.74 -8.15
N TYR A 94 -9.71 -0.78 -8.67
CA TYR A 94 -9.45 -1.03 -10.08
C TYR A 94 -10.05 -2.37 -10.56
N LEU A 95 -9.89 -3.46 -9.80
CA LEU A 95 -10.49 -4.77 -10.12
C LEU A 95 -12.02 -4.70 -10.16
N LYS A 96 -12.64 -4.04 -9.17
CA LYS A 96 -14.11 -3.85 -9.12
C LYS A 96 -14.62 -3.05 -10.31
N SER A 97 -13.98 -1.93 -10.67
CA SER A 97 -14.37 -1.12 -11.82
C SER A 97 -14.19 -1.88 -13.14
N ALA A 98 -13.08 -2.61 -13.30
CA ALA A 98 -12.86 -3.46 -14.47
C ALA A 98 -13.95 -4.52 -14.61
N HIS A 99 -14.38 -5.13 -13.50
CA HIS A 99 -15.46 -6.10 -13.48
C HIS A 99 -16.81 -5.47 -13.89
N GLN A 100 -17.16 -4.31 -13.32
CA GLN A 100 -18.39 -3.59 -13.66
C GLN A 100 -18.44 -3.21 -15.14
N ASN A 101 -17.34 -2.71 -15.69
CA ASN A 101 -17.25 -2.34 -17.11
C ASN A 101 -17.42 -3.54 -18.04
N GLN A 102 -16.87 -4.71 -17.70
CA GLN A 102 -17.05 -5.93 -18.48
C GLN A 102 -18.51 -6.42 -18.48
N VAL A 103 -19.19 -6.35 -17.34
CA VAL A 103 -20.61 -6.70 -17.21
C VAL A 103 -21.48 -5.78 -18.07
N GLN A 104 -21.23 -4.47 -18.02
CA GLN A 104 -21.95 -3.48 -18.83
C GLN A 104 -21.72 -3.68 -20.34
N ALA A 105 -20.51 -4.08 -20.73
CA ALA A 105 -20.16 -4.34 -22.13
C ALA A 105 -20.65 -5.70 -22.66
N GLY A 106 -21.34 -6.52 -21.84
CA GLY A 106 -21.83 -7.84 -22.24
C GLY A 106 -20.72 -8.85 -22.57
N VAL A 107 -19.48 -8.57 -22.18
CA VAL A 107 -18.32 -9.43 -22.49
C VAL A 107 -18.28 -10.58 -21.48
N LYS A 108 -18.44 -11.82 -21.95
CA LYS A 108 -18.25 -13.02 -21.11
C LYS A 108 -16.78 -13.07 -20.65
N ARG A 109 -16.59 -13.16 -19.33
CA ARG A 109 -15.26 -13.28 -18.70
C ARG A 109 -14.45 -14.39 -19.37
N SER A 110 -13.21 -14.10 -19.75
CA SER A 110 -12.24 -15.15 -20.02
C SER A 110 -11.88 -15.84 -18.69
N PRO A 111 -11.82 -17.19 -18.63
CA PRO A 111 -11.47 -17.92 -17.41
C PRO A 111 -10.08 -17.58 -16.85
N GLN A 112 -9.22 -16.94 -17.65
CA GLN A 112 -7.84 -16.59 -17.32
C GLN A 112 -7.70 -15.18 -16.70
N ALA A 113 -8.75 -14.35 -16.73
CA ALA A 113 -8.78 -13.00 -16.13
C ALA A 113 -9.46 -13.02 -14.74
N ALA A 114 -9.01 -13.91 -13.87
CA ALA A 114 -9.78 -14.40 -12.73
C ALA A 114 -9.55 -13.69 -11.38
N MET A 115 -8.79 -12.59 -11.34
CA MET A 115 -8.58 -11.86 -10.09
C MET A 115 -9.89 -11.16 -9.67
N GLU A 116 -10.45 -11.58 -8.55
CA GLU A 116 -11.74 -11.10 -8.01
C GLU A 116 -11.54 -9.97 -7.00
N SER A 117 -10.54 -10.08 -6.13
CA SER A 117 -10.28 -9.08 -5.11
C SER A 117 -8.80 -8.98 -4.74
N CYS A 118 -8.44 -7.82 -4.17
CA CYS A 118 -7.23 -7.63 -3.41
C CYS A 118 -7.62 -7.13 -2.00
N GLU A 119 -7.20 -7.83 -0.96
CA GLU A 119 -7.50 -7.52 0.43
C GLU A 119 -6.22 -7.11 1.16
N SER A 120 -6.28 -6.01 1.91
CA SER A 120 -5.16 -5.46 2.67
C SER A 120 -5.12 -6.04 4.08
N ILE A 121 -3.97 -6.58 4.49
CA ILE A 121 -3.72 -7.05 5.87
C ILE A 121 -2.59 -6.20 6.45
N LEU A 122 -2.93 -5.35 7.42
CA LEU A 122 -1.97 -4.49 8.11
C LEU A 122 -1.38 -5.22 9.32
N VAL A 123 -0.05 -5.33 9.35
CA VAL A 123 0.69 -5.90 10.49
C VAL A 123 1.20 -4.81 11.42
N CYS A 124 1.30 -5.10 12.72
CA CYS A 124 1.67 -4.14 13.77
C CYS A 124 3.15 -4.19 14.17
N THR A 125 4.01 -4.79 13.35
CA THR A 125 5.44 -5.03 13.64
C THR A 125 6.38 -4.00 13.02
N GLY A 126 5.87 -2.93 12.42
CA GLY A 126 6.67 -1.99 11.63
C GLY A 126 6.21 -0.53 11.74
N VAL A 127 6.00 0.13 10.60
CA VAL A 127 5.58 1.53 10.48
C VAL A 127 4.30 1.79 11.28
N TYR A 128 3.31 0.93 11.13
CA TYR A 128 2.11 0.96 11.94
C TYR A 128 2.32 0.28 13.29
N ARG A 129 1.84 0.94 14.34
CA ARG A 129 1.75 0.41 15.70
C ARG A 129 0.31 0.57 16.18
N HIS A 130 -0.22 -0.43 16.86
CA HIS A 130 -1.59 -0.40 17.34
C HIS A 130 -1.71 0.57 18.54
N ASP A 131 -2.71 1.45 18.52
CA ASP A 131 -2.91 2.59 19.45
C ASP A 131 -3.26 2.20 20.91
N ALA A 132 -2.85 1.03 21.39
CA ALA A 132 -3.15 0.59 22.76
C ALA A 132 -2.42 1.41 23.85
N ASP A 133 -1.32 2.11 23.52
CA ASP A 133 -0.44 2.76 24.49
C ASP A 133 -0.44 4.32 24.47
N VAL A 134 -1.33 4.97 23.72
CA VAL A 134 -1.31 6.44 23.56
C VAL A 134 -2.44 7.13 24.35
N PRO A 135 -2.12 8.04 25.31
CA PRO A 135 -3.13 8.80 26.06
C PRO A 135 -4.05 9.63 25.16
N SER A 136 -5.33 9.68 25.52
CA SER A 136 -6.44 10.28 24.78
C SER A 136 -6.28 11.75 24.35
N LYS A 137 -5.33 12.50 24.91
CA LYS A 137 -5.01 13.88 24.50
C LYS A 137 -4.13 14.01 23.24
N MET A 138 -3.40 12.96 22.85
CA MET A 138 -2.66 12.96 21.57
C MET A 138 -3.56 12.68 20.36
N LYS A 139 -4.80 12.21 20.60
CA LYS A 139 -5.75 11.83 19.54
C LYS A 139 -6.22 12.98 18.64
N GLU A 140 -6.06 14.24 19.06
CA GLU A 140 -6.40 15.40 18.21
C GLU A 140 -5.24 15.82 17.31
N CYS A 141 -3.98 15.68 17.75
CA CYS A 141 -2.81 16.07 16.96
C CYS A 141 -2.51 15.07 15.82
N THR A 142 -2.90 13.79 15.97
CA THR A 142 -2.72 12.75 14.94
C THR A 142 -3.78 12.76 13.84
N ARG A 143 -4.87 13.54 13.97
CA ARG A 143 -5.99 13.53 12.99
C ARG A 143 -5.71 14.33 11.73
N GLU A 144 -4.75 15.26 11.76
CA GLU A 144 -4.14 15.74 10.53
C GLU A 144 -3.15 14.66 10.06
N THR A 145 -3.69 13.60 9.46
CA THR A 145 -2.87 12.67 8.69
C THR A 145 -2.28 13.44 7.53
N VAL A 146 -1.11 14.04 7.75
CA VAL A 146 -0.34 14.66 6.68
C VAL A 146 -0.11 13.56 5.65
N PHE A 147 -0.73 13.72 4.48
CA PHE A 147 -0.54 12.78 3.39
C PHE A 147 0.90 12.92 2.90
N HIS A 148 1.77 12.01 3.33
CA HIS A 148 3.15 11.92 2.86
C HIS A 148 3.26 11.14 1.55
N GLY A 149 2.12 10.86 0.90
CA GLY A 149 2.12 10.30 -0.44
C GLY A 149 2.57 11.35 -1.45
N HIS A 150 2.90 10.87 -2.65
CA HIS A 150 3.44 11.74 -3.68
C HIS A 150 2.39 12.77 -4.15
N ARG A 151 2.83 14.00 -4.45
CA ARG A 151 1.97 15.12 -4.87
C ARG A 151 1.02 14.81 -6.03
N ASP A 152 1.40 13.89 -6.92
CA ASP A 152 0.62 13.52 -8.10
C ASP A 152 -0.46 12.47 -7.79
N PHE A 153 -0.58 12.03 -6.53
CA PHE A 153 -1.67 11.19 -6.06
C PHE A 153 -2.71 12.07 -5.36
N CYS A 154 -3.96 12.03 -5.86
CA CYS A 154 -5.09 12.54 -5.11
C CYS A 154 -5.29 11.64 -3.89
N PHE A 155 -5.13 12.23 -2.71
CA PHE A 155 -5.36 11.52 -1.46
C PHE A 155 -6.85 11.23 -1.28
N ASP A 156 -7.17 9.96 -1.06
CA ASP A 156 -8.48 9.47 -0.68
C ASP A 156 -8.36 8.79 0.70
N PRO A 157 -8.86 9.44 1.78
CA PRO A 157 -8.79 8.89 3.13
C PRO A 157 -9.49 7.54 3.28
N SER A 158 -10.44 7.19 2.41
CA SER A 158 -11.12 5.89 2.49
C SER A 158 -10.19 4.72 2.16
N LEU A 159 -9.04 4.98 1.53
CA LEU A 159 -8.11 3.96 1.08
C LEU A 159 -7.03 3.61 2.10
N VAL A 160 -6.91 4.33 3.23
CA VAL A 160 -5.94 3.98 4.28
C VAL A 160 -6.45 2.91 5.25
N GLU A 161 -7.73 2.57 5.21
CA GLU A 161 -8.32 1.57 6.09
C GLU A 161 -8.03 0.15 5.59
N ALA A 162 -7.37 -0.66 6.43
CA ALA A 162 -7.03 -2.04 6.08
C ALA A 162 -8.26 -2.94 6.16
N SER A 163 -8.32 -3.96 5.29
CA SER A 163 -9.38 -4.98 5.37
C SER A 163 -9.29 -5.77 6.68
N TYR A 164 -8.06 -6.00 7.15
CA TYR A 164 -7.78 -6.64 8.44
C TYR A 164 -6.53 -6.03 9.08
N ILE A 165 -6.49 -6.06 10.40
CA ILE A 165 -5.31 -5.69 11.20
C ILE A 165 -4.97 -6.91 12.05
N VAL A 166 -3.70 -7.30 12.06
CA VAL A 166 -3.20 -8.44 12.81
C VAL A 166 -1.88 -8.10 13.50
N PRO A 167 -1.51 -8.81 14.59
CA PRO A 167 -0.27 -8.52 15.29
C PRO A 167 0.97 -8.64 14.40
N ASP A 168 1.11 -9.76 13.67
CA ASP A 168 2.29 -10.04 12.86
C ASP A 168 2.00 -10.79 11.56
N VAL A 169 3.06 -11.12 10.81
CA VAL A 169 2.97 -11.80 9.52
C VAL A 169 2.49 -13.24 9.64
N ASN A 170 2.76 -13.93 10.75
CA ASN A 170 2.27 -15.28 10.96
C ASN A 170 0.74 -15.26 11.12
N ASP A 171 0.21 -14.33 11.92
CA ASP A 171 -1.24 -14.12 12.03
C ASP A 171 -1.89 -13.76 10.69
N ALA A 172 -1.20 -12.96 9.85
CA ALA A 172 -1.67 -12.63 8.51
C ALA A 172 -1.84 -13.87 7.62
N VAL A 173 -0.86 -14.79 7.65
CA VAL A 173 -0.91 -16.04 6.88
C VAL A 173 -2.01 -16.97 7.41
N GLN A 174 -2.14 -17.11 8.73
CA GLN A 174 -3.21 -17.91 9.35
C GLN A 174 -4.60 -17.38 8.98
N LEU A 175 -4.76 -16.05 9.00
CA LEU A 175 -5.99 -15.39 8.57
C LEU A 175 -6.32 -15.71 7.10
N ALA A 176 -5.33 -15.62 6.21
CA ALA A 176 -5.52 -15.94 4.80
C ALA A 176 -5.96 -17.40 4.60
N PHE A 177 -5.30 -18.36 5.25
CA PHE A 177 -5.72 -19.77 5.18
C PHE A 177 -7.14 -19.99 5.70
N LYS A 178 -7.51 -19.35 6.81
CA LYS A 178 -8.88 -19.42 7.34
C LYS A 178 -9.90 -18.85 6.34
N LYS A 179 -9.60 -17.75 5.66
CA LYS A 179 -10.46 -17.13 4.64
C LYS A 179 -10.65 -18.00 3.40
N GLU A 180 -9.64 -18.81 3.08
CA GLU A 180 -9.66 -19.76 1.96
C GLU A 180 -10.22 -21.15 2.34
N ASN A 181 -10.57 -21.38 3.60
CA ASN A 181 -10.99 -22.69 4.14
C ASN A 181 -9.91 -23.78 4.03
N TRP A 182 -8.64 -23.42 4.29
CA TRP A 182 -7.49 -24.34 4.32
C TRP A 182 -7.18 -24.88 5.72
N SER A 183 -8.04 -24.59 6.69
CA SER A 183 -7.95 -25.00 8.10
C SER A 183 -8.40 -26.43 8.35
#